data_AF-A0A1W9H345-F1
#
_entry.id   AF-A0A1W9H345-F1
#
_cell.length_a   1.000
_cell.length_b   1.000
_cell.length_c   1.000
_cell.angle_alpha   90.00
_cell.angle_beta   90.00
_cell.angle_gamma   90.00
#
_symmetry.space_group_name_H-M   'P 1'
#
loop_
_entity.id
_entity.type
_entity.pdbx_description
1 polymer ?
#
loop_
_entity_poly.entity_id
_entity_poly.type
_entity_poly.pdbx_seq_one_letter_code
_entity_poly.pdbx_strand_id
1 'polypeptide(L)'
;MIRCLSLLLLRCQLFPIEMTDQPARESLEHFLRTILGSLPTPPPPYCLVGALALGAWGRIRSTKDIDFLMVAEESQRTRLVNSLNEKGFKVDRNWLDQNPLAADRANRFLHPSFQSIPLDILFVADKQEEETL
;
A
#
# COMPACT_ATOMS: atom_id res chain seq x y z
N MET A 1 -13.48 10.11 3.80
CA MET A 1 -12.36 10.18 4.76
C MET A 1 -11.04 10.06 3.97
N ILE A 2 -10.57 11.17 3.36
CA ILE A 2 -9.34 11.23 2.53
C ILE A 2 -8.40 12.23 3.21
N ARG A 3 -7.77 11.86 4.33
CA ARG A 3 -6.87 12.78 5.04
C ARG A 3 -5.47 12.25 5.32
N CYS A 4 -5.26 10.93 5.37
CA CYS A 4 -3.94 10.36 5.67
C CYS A 4 -2.90 10.59 4.57
N LEU A 5 -3.25 10.33 3.30
CA LEU A 5 -2.26 10.36 2.23
C LEU A 5 -1.84 11.79 1.83
N SER A 6 -2.80 12.73 1.85
CA SER A 6 -2.51 14.15 1.65
C SER A 6 -1.59 14.67 2.76
N LEU A 7 -1.81 14.27 4.03
CA LEU A 7 -0.90 14.61 5.12
C LEU A 7 0.47 13.95 4.98
N LEU A 8 0.55 12.70 4.50
CA LEU A 8 1.83 12.01 4.28
C LEU A 8 2.67 12.73 3.21
N LEU A 9 2.06 13.05 2.05
CA LEU A 9 2.72 13.78 0.98
C LEU A 9 3.11 15.21 1.39
N LEU A 10 2.24 15.90 2.16
CA LEU A 10 2.52 17.25 2.69
C LEU A 10 3.58 17.22 3.80
N ARG A 11 3.64 16.18 4.64
CA ARG A 11 4.66 16.04 5.69
C ARG A 11 6.00 15.55 5.16
N CYS A 12 6.04 14.79 4.07
CA CYS A 12 7.27 14.57 3.29
C CYS A 12 7.85 15.90 2.74
N GLN A 13 7.06 16.98 2.64
CA GLN A 13 7.57 18.33 2.32
C GLN A 13 8.03 19.11 3.56
N LEU A 14 7.53 18.79 4.77
CA LEU A 14 7.73 19.58 5.99
C LEU A 14 8.73 18.98 7.00
N PHE A 15 9.06 17.69 6.88
CA PHE A 15 10.22 17.10 7.53
C PHE A 15 11.27 16.80 6.46
N PRO A 16 12.54 17.18 6.63
CA PRO A 16 13.60 16.65 5.81
C PRO A 16 13.73 15.18 6.18
N ILE A 17 12.99 14.32 5.49
CA ILE A 17 13.47 12.98 5.29
C ILE A 17 14.79 13.21 4.56
N GLU A 18 15.92 12.91 5.20
CA GLU A 18 17.19 12.71 4.50
C GLU A 18 17.07 11.44 3.63
N MET A 19 16.10 11.42 2.71
CA MET A 19 16.26 10.78 1.42
C MET A 19 17.05 11.80 0.63
N THR A 20 18.36 11.80 0.81
CA THR A 20 19.33 12.70 0.16
C THR A 20 19.38 12.57 -1.36
N ASP A 21 18.47 11.77 -1.94
CA ASP A 21 18.41 11.45 -3.36
C ASP A 21 17.00 11.72 -3.90
N GLN A 22 16.82 12.90 -4.48
CA GLN A 22 15.60 13.35 -5.15
C GLN A 22 14.93 12.31 -6.08
N PRO A 23 15.65 11.51 -6.89
CA PRO A 23 15.04 10.44 -7.70
C PRO A 23 14.31 9.36 -6.87
N ALA A 24 14.76 9.04 -5.66
CA ALA A 24 14.11 8.05 -4.81
C ALA A 24 12.74 8.54 -4.30
N ARG A 25 12.62 9.86 -4.05
CA ARG A 25 11.36 10.50 -3.63
C ARG A 25 10.34 10.54 -4.76
N GLU A 26 10.78 10.91 -5.97
CA GLU A 26 9.93 10.94 -7.17
C GLU A 26 9.43 9.53 -7.52
N SER A 27 10.27 8.51 -7.32
CA SER A 27 9.89 7.10 -7.49
C SER A 27 8.78 6.66 -6.51
N LEU A 28 8.88 7.01 -5.23
CA LEU A 28 7.85 6.68 -4.23
C LEU A 28 6.51 7.38 -4.50
N GLU A 29 6.54 8.67 -4.84
CA GLU A 29 5.31 9.40 -5.18
C GLU A 29 4.64 8.78 -6.42
N HIS A 30 5.42 8.48 -7.46
CA HIS A 30 4.90 7.85 -8.66
C HIS A 30 4.30 6.46 -8.36
N PHE A 31 4.97 5.68 -7.51
CA PHE A 31 4.45 4.40 -7.03
C PHE A 31 3.09 4.54 -6.33
N LEU A 32 2.99 5.43 -5.34
CA LEU A 32 1.75 5.69 -4.60
C LEU A 32 0.62 6.15 -5.54
N ARG A 33 0.91 7.07 -6.47
CA ARG A 33 -0.09 7.52 -7.46
C ARG A 33 -0.59 6.38 -8.35
N THR A 34 0.30 5.48 -8.73
CA THR A 34 -0.04 4.32 -9.56
C THR A 34 -0.99 3.38 -8.82
N ILE A 35 -0.70 3.10 -7.53
CA ILE A 35 -1.57 2.30 -6.64
C ILE A 35 -2.93 2.96 -6.49
N LEU A 36 -2.98 4.25 -6.12
CA LEU A 36 -4.25 4.96 -5.90
C LEU A 36 -5.12 5.00 -7.15
N GLY A 37 -4.53 5.20 -8.31
CA GLY A 37 -5.29 5.17 -9.56
C GLY A 37 -5.79 3.77 -9.93
N SER A 38 -5.36 2.71 -9.23
CA SER A 38 -5.80 1.32 -9.44
C SER A 38 -6.94 0.93 -8.50
N LEU A 39 -7.29 1.80 -7.54
CA LEU A 39 -8.43 1.58 -6.68
C LEU A 39 -9.72 1.65 -7.51
N PRO A 40 -10.71 0.79 -7.23
CA PRO A 40 -12.00 0.85 -7.91
C PRO A 40 -12.72 2.17 -7.60
N THR A 41 -13.73 2.51 -8.40
CA THR A 41 -14.56 3.72 -8.20
C THR A 41 -16.00 3.32 -7.84
N PRO A 42 -16.54 3.76 -6.68
CA PRO A 42 -15.83 4.44 -5.59
C PRO A 42 -14.82 3.50 -4.90
N PRO A 43 -13.75 4.05 -4.29
CA PRO A 43 -12.77 3.22 -3.59
C PRO A 43 -13.41 2.63 -2.32
N PRO A 44 -13.09 1.37 -1.96
CA PRO A 44 -13.42 0.84 -0.65
C PRO A 44 -12.76 1.68 0.45
N PRO A 45 -13.24 1.63 1.70
CA PRO A 45 -12.49 2.14 2.84
C PRO A 45 -11.10 1.51 2.88
N TYR A 46 -10.06 2.34 2.98
CA TYR A 46 -8.68 1.90 3.10
C TYR A 46 -7.88 2.86 3.97
N CYS A 47 -6.81 2.33 4.57
CA CYS A 47 -5.79 3.15 5.18
C CYS A 47 -4.38 2.64 4.84
N LEU A 48 -3.42 3.57 4.81
CA LEU A 48 -2.00 3.24 4.77
C LEU A 48 -1.60 2.82 6.20
N VAL A 49 -0.99 1.65 6.33
CA VAL A 49 -0.54 1.08 7.62
C VAL A 49 0.97 0.82 7.59
N GLY A 50 1.46 0.06 8.56
CA GLY A 50 2.86 -0.34 8.63
C GLY A 50 3.82 0.81 8.95
N ALA A 51 5.10 0.57 8.73
CA ALA A 51 6.15 1.50 9.12
C ALA A 51 6.16 2.80 8.31
N LEU A 52 5.62 2.79 7.08
CA LEU A 52 5.42 4.03 6.31
C LEU A 52 4.39 4.94 6.97
N ALA A 53 3.29 4.38 7.51
CA ALA A 53 2.32 5.15 8.28
C ALA A 53 2.92 5.71 9.58
N LEU A 54 3.84 4.99 10.23
CA LEU A 54 4.54 5.48 11.41
C LEU A 54 5.46 6.67 11.13
N GLY A 55 5.95 6.82 9.89
CA GLY A 55 6.68 8.03 9.47
C GLY A 55 5.87 9.33 9.60
N ALA A 56 4.54 9.26 9.63
CA ALA A 56 3.69 10.41 9.90
C ALA A 56 3.49 10.74 11.39
N TRP A 57 3.75 9.78 12.30
CA TRP A 57 3.43 9.86 13.74
C TRP A 57 4.59 9.54 14.73
N GLY A 58 5.75 9.06 14.27
CA GLY A 58 6.87 8.64 15.13
C GLY A 58 8.25 8.67 14.47
N ARG A 59 9.27 8.07 15.10
CA ARG A 59 10.63 7.95 14.52
C ARG A 59 10.62 6.95 13.36
N ILE A 60 11.24 7.36 12.25
CA ILE A 60 11.40 6.54 11.03
C ILE A 60 12.14 5.25 11.40
N ARG A 61 11.52 4.09 11.12
CA ARG A 61 12.25 2.84 10.87
C ARG A 61 12.27 2.62 9.37
N SER A 62 13.41 2.19 8.84
CA SER A 62 13.52 1.75 7.46
C SER A 62 12.55 0.59 7.23
N THR A 63 11.57 0.77 6.36
CA THR A 63 10.72 -0.30 5.84
C THR A 63 10.98 -0.45 4.36
N LYS A 64 10.82 -1.66 3.84
CA LYS A 64 11.08 -1.94 2.43
C LYS A 64 9.79 -2.13 1.62
N ASP A 65 8.64 -2.12 2.27
CA ASP A 65 7.31 -2.37 1.73
C ASP A 65 6.33 -1.23 2.05
N ILE A 66 5.21 -1.23 1.33
CA ILE A 66 4.08 -0.34 1.55
C ILE A 66 2.85 -1.19 1.86
N ASP A 67 2.27 -0.98 3.04
CA ASP A 67 1.11 -1.74 3.50
C ASP A 67 -0.18 -0.91 3.39
N PHE A 68 -1.20 -1.48 2.77
CA PHE A 68 -2.58 -0.97 2.80
C PHE A 68 -3.48 -1.96 3.53
N LEU A 69 -4.31 -1.45 4.44
CA LEU A 69 -5.43 -2.20 5.00
C LEU A 69 -6.73 -1.73 4.33
N MET A 70 -7.54 -2.66 3.83
CA MET A 70 -8.77 -2.34 3.07
C MET A 70 -9.99 -3.14 3.55
N VAL A 71 -11.14 -2.48 3.60
CA VAL A 71 -12.46 -3.12 3.74
C VAL A 71 -13.03 -3.33 2.34
N ALA A 72 -12.85 -4.52 1.79
CA ALA A 72 -13.32 -4.83 0.44
C ALA A 72 -13.99 -6.21 0.38
N GLU A 73 -15.17 -6.26 -0.24
CA GLU A 73 -15.83 -7.51 -0.60
C GLU A 73 -15.10 -8.20 -1.76
N GLU A 74 -15.33 -9.50 -1.95
CA GLU A 74 -14.65 -10.33 -2.96
C GLU A 74 -14.69 -9.73 -4.38
N SER A 75 -15.83 -9.15 -4.78
CA SER A 75 -15.99 -8.49 -6.10
C SER A 75 -15.11 -7.24 -6.24
N GLN A 76 -14.85 -6.51 -5.14
CA GLN A 76 -13.97 -5.35 -5.11
C GLN A 76 -12.51 -5.79 -5.06
N ARG A 77 -12.19 -6.84 -4.30
CA ARG A 77 -10.84 -7.44 -4.27
C ARG A 77 -10.42 -7.88 -5.67
N THR A 78 -11.30 -8.60 -6.37
CA THR A 78 -11.05 -9.06 -7.75
C THR A 78 -10.80 -7.90 -8.71
N ARG A 79 -11.63 -6.84 -8.64
CA ARG A 79 -11.46 -5.64 -9.47
C ARG A 79 -10.14 -4.91 -9.18
N LEU A 80 -9.78 -4.79 -7.92
CA LEU A 80 -8.51 -4.18 -7.49
C LEU A 80 -7.31 -4.97 -8.01
N VAL A 81 -7.31 -6.30 -7.82
CA VAL A 81 -6.24 -7.19 -8.32
C VAL A 81 -6.10 -7.07 -9.84
N ASN A 82 -7.21 -7.05 -10.57
CA ASN A 82 -7.19 -6.88 -12.03
C ASN A 82 -6.62 -5.52 -12.44
N SER A 83 -7.05 -4.43 -11.80
CA SER A 83 -6.54 -3.10 -12.11
C SER A 83 -5.05 -2.96 -11.78
N LEU A 84 -4.58 -3.50 -10.65
CA LEU A 84 -3.16 -3.57 -10.32
C LEU A 84 -2.39 -4.37 -11.37
N ASN A 85 -2.93 -5.51 -11.81
CA ASN A 85 -2.33 -6.34 -12.85
C ASN A 85 -2.21 -5.61 -14.20
N GLU A 86 -3.20 -4.82 -14.59
CA GLU A 86 -3.18 -3.97 -15.78
C GLU A 86 -2.10 -2.89 -15.70
N LYS A 87 -1.81 -2.41 -14.48
CA LYS A 87 -0.73 -1.47 -14.21
C LYS A 87 0.62 -2.11 -13.93
N GLY A 88 0.79 -3.39 -14.27
CA GLY A 88 2.08 -4.07 -14.20
C GLY A 88 2.46 -4.63 -12.84
N PHE A 89 1.63 -4.46 -11.80
CA PHE A 89 1.82 -5.18 -10.55
C PHE A 89 1.54 -6.67 -10.77
N LYS A 90 2.28 -7.54 -10.08
CA LYS A 90 2.05 -8.99 -10.09
C LYS A 90 2.12 -9.52 -8.68
N VAL A 91 1.24 -10.45 -8.36
CA VAL A 91 1.26 -11.17 -7.10
C VAL A 91 2.58 -11.93 -6.96
N ASP A 92 3.26 -11.74 -5.84
CA ASP A 92 4.45 -12.51 -5.46
C ASP A 92 4.04 -13.90 -4.98
N ARG A 93 4.00 -14.85 -5.92
CA ARG A 93 3.65 -16.24 -5.62
C ARG A 93 4.67 -16.92 -4.71
N ASN A 94 5.95 -16.59 -4.84
CA ASN A 94 6.99 -17.17 -3.99
C ASN A 94 6.76 -16.77 -2.53
N TRP A 95 6.40 -15.50 -2.30
CA TRP A 95 6.06 -15.04 -0.96
C TRP A 95 4.79 -15.72 -0.44
N LEU A 96 3.73 -15.86 -1.26
CA LEU A 96 2.51 -16.55 -0.85
C LEU A 96 2.75 -18.02 -0.48
N ASP A 97 3.55 -18.74 -1.27
CA ASP A 97 3.88 -20.15 -1.03
C ASP A 97 4.62 -20.33 0.31
N GLN A 98 5.41 -19.33 0.71
CA GLN A 98 6.12 -19.31 2.00
C GLN A 98 5.25 -18.82 3.16
N ASN A 99 4.12 -18.17 2.89
CA ASN A 99 3.24 -17.55 3.89
C ASN A 99 1.78 -18.02 3.72
N PRO A 100 1.49 -19.33 3.79
CA PRO A 100 0.16 -19.87 3.46
C PRO A 100 -0.95 -19.35 4.38
N LEU A 101 -0.64 -19.00 5.64
CA LEU A 101 -1.61 -18.41 6.58
C LEU A 101 -2.06 -17.00 6.19
N ALA A 102 -1.32 -16.34 5.30
CA ALA A 102 -1.64 -15.01 4.82
C ALA A 102 -2.48 -15.02 3.54
N ALA A 103 -2.62 -16.16 2.85
CA ALA A 103 -3.17 -16.23 1.50
C ALA A 103 -4.60 -15.64 1.36
N ASP A 104 -5.44 -15.81 2.38
CA ASP A 104 -6.82 -15.29 2.37
C ASP A 104 -6.93 -13.84 2.85
N ARG A 105 -5.86 -13.31 3.43
CA ARG A 105 -5.84 -12.00 4.10
C ARG A 105 -4.95 -10.97 3.42
N ALA A 106 -3.88 -11.40 2.76
CA ALA A 106 -2.84 -10.52 2.26
C ALA A 106 -2.42 -10.93 0.86
N ASN A 107 -2.27 -9.93 -0.01
CA ASN A 107 -1.59 -10.09 -1.28
C ASN A 107 -0.36 -9.19 -1.31
N ARG A 108 0.81 -9.80 -1.47
CA ARG A 108 2.04 -9.08 -1.80
C ARG A 108 2.16 -8.93 -3.31
N PHE A 109 2.42 -7.71 -3.76
CA PHE A 109 2.61 -7.36 -5.16
C PHE A 109 4.00 -6.79 -5.40
N LEU A 110 4.56 -7.11 -6.57
CA LEU A 110 5.80 -6.56 -7.08
C LEU A 110 5.52 -5.82 -8.39
N HIS A 111 6.29 -4.78 -8.67
CA HIS A 111 6.21 -4.03 -9.93
C HIS A 111 7.61 -3.91 -10.57
N PRO A 112 7.78 -4.21 -11.88
CA PRO A 112 9.09 -4.21 -12.54
C PRO A 112 9.86 -2.88 -12.47
N SER A 113 9.14 -1.76 -12.46
CA SER A 113 9.73 -0.41 -12.32
C SER A 113 10.03 0.00 -10.87
N PHE A 114 9.61 -0.80 -9.88
CA PHE A 114 9.76 -0.52 -8.45
C PHE A 114 10.22 -1.76 -7.68
N GLN A 115 11.28 -2.41 -8.19
CA GLN A 115 11.71 -3.76 -7.74
C GLN A 115 12.07 -3.84 -6.25
N SER A 116 12.45 -2.70 -5.66
CA SER A 116 12.87 -2.61 -4.26
C SER A 116 11.71 -2.37 -3.29
N ILE A 117 10.49 -2.17 -3.77
CA ILE A 117 9.34 -1.76 -2.95
C ILE A 117 8.14 -2.71 -3.20
N PRO A 118 7.97 -3.75 -2.38
CA PRO A 118 6.75 -4.55 -2.39
C PRO A 118 5.55 -3.71 -1.93
N LEU A 119 4.39 -4.03 -2.49
CA LEU A 119 3.10 -3.52 -2.05
C LEU A 119 2.33 -4.65 -1.37
N ASP A 120 1.98 -4.48 -0.11
CA ASP A 120 1.14 -5.40 0.62
C ASP A 120 -0.28 -4.84 0.74
N ILE A 121 -1.26 -5.62 0.30
CA ILE A 121 -2.67 -5.30 0.46
C ILE A 121 -3.27 -6.32 1.41
N LEU A 122 -3.58 -5.83 2.61
CA LEU A 122 -4.25 -6.55 3.68
C LEU A 122 -5.75 -6.27 3.59
N PHE A 123 -6.54 -7.32 3.70
CA PHE A 123 -7.98 -7.21 3.83
C PHE A 123 -8.41 -7.48 5.26
N VAL A 124 -9.36 -6.66 5.70
CA VAL A 124 -10.02 -6.83 6.98
C VAL A 124 -10.65 -8.22 7.09
N ALA A 125 -10.42 -8.88 8.22
CA ALA A 125 -10.90 -10.24 8.49
C ALA A 125 -12.23 -10.28 9.26
N ASP A 126 -12.54 -9.24 10.04
CA ASP A 126 -13.73 -9.21 10.89
C ASP A 126 -14.29 -7.79 11.10
N LYS A 127 -15.46 -7.73 11.75
CA LYS A 127 -16.18 -6.47 12.03
C LYS A 127 -15.40 -5.54 12.96
N GLN A 128 -14.55 -6.09 13.85
CA GLN A 128 -13.79 -5.27 14.79
C GLN A 128 -12.72 -4.47 14.07
N GLU A 129 -12.03 -5.10 13.11
CA GLU A 129 -11.09 -4.43 12.21
C GLU A 129 -11.81 -3.41 11.30
N GLU A 130 -13.02 -3.71 10.83
CA GLU A 130 -13.84 -2.79 10.03
C GLU A 130 -14.23 -1.51 10.79
N GLU A 131 -14.63 -1.63 12.06
CA GLU A 131 -15.02 -0.49 12.91
C GLU A 131 -13.86 0.46 13.24
N THR A 132 -12.61 0.03 13.02
CA THR A 132 -11.40 0.83 13.31
C THR A 132 -10.86 1.63 12.11
N LEU A 133 -11.47 1.48 10.93
CA LEU A 133 -11.12 2.18 9.68
C LEU A 133 -12.00 3.39 9.39
#